data_AF-A0A9V1EY88-F1
#
_entry.id   AF-A0A9V1EY88-F1
#
_cell.length_a   1.000
_cell.length_b   1.000
_cell.length_c   1.000
_cell.angle_alpha   90.00
_cell.angle_beta   90.00
_cell.angle_gamma   90.00
#
_symmetry.space_group_name_H-M   'P 1'
#
loop_
_entity.id
_entity.type
_entity.pdbx_description
1 polymer ?
#
loop_
_entity_poly.entity_id
_entity_poly.type
_entity_poly.pdbx_seq_one_letter_code
_entity_poly.pdbx_strand_id
1 'polypeptide(L)'
;MVPPPLCTLPPGPGPPRFVCYCEGEGSEDGGRGGFNLYVTDAAELWSTCFTADSLEALKARLGLSAAEEITPRFRAACEQQAVTFALREDGASLTLSGGPWALDFELSKVPGPEAASRLQALTLGLAEQVCNLKRQLAGLQAAAASPKKSPCLAGPQFFLPDPDPQRGGPGLGVRRRCPGESLINPGFKSKKPASGVDFDSP
;
A
#
# COMPACT_ATOMS: atom_id res chain seq x y z
N MET A 1 -6.06 9.16 -2.72
CA MET A 1 -7.35 8.71 -2.16
C MET A 1 -7.12 7.37 -1.46
N VAL A 2 -7.49 7.25 -0.18
CA VAL A 2 -7.42 5.99 0.56
C VAL A 2 -8.57 5.10 0.09
N PRO A 3 -8.36 3.79 -0.17
CA PRO A 3 -9.45 2.92 -0.59
C PRO A 3 -10.53 2.84 0.50
N PRO A 4 -11.82 2.78 0.11
CA PRO A 4 -12.92 2.62 1.07
C PRO A 4 -12.71 1.32 1.86
N PRO A 5 -12.93 1.35 3.19
CA PRO A 5 -12.73 0.16 4.02
C PRO A 5 -13.80 -0.88 3.71
N LEU A 6 -13.40 -2.15 3.70
CA LEU A 6 -14.30 -3.29 3.58
C LEU A 6 -13.70 -4.51 4.29
N CYS A 7 -14.55 -5.48 4.63
CA CYS A 7 -14.14 -6.81 5.06
C CYS A 7 -15.14 -7.86 4.57
N THR A 8 -14.76 -9.14 4.69
CA THR A 8 -15.62 -10.27 4.36
C THR A 8 -15.91 -11.12 5.58
N LEU A 9 -17.09 -11.73 5.62
CA LEU A 9 -17.53 -12.62 6.69
C LEU A 9 -17.89 -14.01 6.15
N PRO A 10 -17.70 -15.10 6.93
CA PRO A 10 -17.01 -15.12 8.22
C PRO A 10 -15.50 -14.86 8.06
N PRO A 11 -14.81 -14.43 9.13
CA PRO A 11 -13.36 -14.32 9.09
C PRO A 11 -12.70 -15.69 8.96
N GLY A 12 -11.51 -15.72 8.35
CA GLY A 12 -10.69 -16.92 8.22
C GLY A 12 -10.54 -17.43 6.77
N PRO A 13 -10.02 -18.66 6.59
CA PRO A 13 -9.62 -19.19 5.28
C PRO A 13 -10.78 -19.73 4.44
N GLY A 14 -12.00 -19.78 5.00
CA GLY A 14 -13.18 -20.28 4.29
C GLY A 14 -13.65 -19.31 3.18
N PRO A 15 -14.54 -19.77 2.29
CA PRO A 15 -15.13 -18.89 1.29
C PRO A 15 -15.95 -17.78 1.97
N PRO A 16 -15.78 -16.51 1.56
CA PRO A 16 -16.58 -15.43 2.10
C PRO A 16 -18.04 -15.59 1.67
N ARG A 17 -18.94 -15.29 2.60
CA ARG A 17 -20.40 -15.33 2.39
C ARG A 17 -21.00 -13.92 2.32
N PHE A 18 -20.40 -12.97 3.01
CA PHE A 18 -20.85 -11.58 3.03
C PHE A 18 -19.68 -10.63 2.82
N VAL A 19 -19.98 -9.47 2.25
CA VAL A 19 -19.10 -8.29 2.17
C VAL A 19 -19.73 -7.16 2.99
N CYS A 20 -18.95 -6.56 3.88
CA CYS A 20 -19.34 -5.36 4.62
C CYS A 20 -18.50 -4.19 4.12
N TYR A 21 -19.13 -3.05 3.81
CA TYR A 21 -18.44 -1.85 3.34
C TYR A 21 -19.21 -0.58 3.76
N CYS A 22 -18.60 0.60 3.56
CA CYS A 22 -19.23 1.88 3.85
C CYS A 22 -19.07 2.89 2.71
N GLU A 23 -19.99 3.85 2.63
CA GLU A 23 -19.94 4.99 1.69
C GLU A 23 -20.25 6.30 2.44
N GLY A 24 -19.87 7.44 1.88
CA GLY A 24 -20.44 8.76 2.22
C GLY A 24 -19.62 9.67 3.16
N GLU A 25 -18.70 9.14 3.97
CA GLU A 25 -17.83 9.99 4.81
C GLU A 25 -16.51 10.30 4.08
N GLY A 26 -16.26 11.58 3.79
CA GLY A 26 -14.99 12.04 3.19
C GLY A 26 -14.94 12.08 1.66
N SER A 27 -16.08 12.13 0.95
CA SER A 27 -16.06 12.44 -0.48
C SER A 27 -15.85 13.95 -0.69
N GLU A 28 -14.72 14.32 -1.29
CA GLU A 28 -14.36 15.73 -1.61
C GLU A 28 -15.30 16.36 -2.65
N ASP A 29 -16.17 15.58 -3.29
CA ASP A 29 -16.96 15.97 -4.46
C ASP A 29 -18.26 16.74 -4.11
N GLY A 30 -18.45 17.15 -2.85
CA GLY A 30 -19.65 17.90 -2.42
C GLY A 30 -20.98 17.17 -2.63
N GLY A 31 -20.92 15.91 -3.09
CA GLY A 31 -22.04 15.02 -3.30
C GLY A 31 -22.62 14.66 -1.95
N ARG A 32 -23.82 15.15 -1.70
CA ARG A 32 -24.64 14.99 -0.49
C ARG A 32 -25.09 13.52 -0.29
N GLY A 33 -24.17 12.57 -0.34
CA GLY A 33 -24.41 11.18 0.00
C GLY A 33 -24.14 11.00 1.49
N GLY A 34 -25.19 10.83 2.30
CA GLY A 34 -25.03 10.58 3.73
C GLY A 34 -24.28 9.27 3.99
N PHE A 35 -23.51 9.24 5.10
CA PHE A 35 -22.79 8.06 5.54
C PHE A 35 -23.73 6.86 5.69
N ASN A 36 -23.37 5.72 5.11
CA ASN A 36 -24.10 4.46 5.26
C ASN A 36 -23.17 3.26 5.33
N LEU A 37 -23.58 2.26 6.12
CA LEU A 37 -22.98 0.93 6.15
C LEU A 37 -23.83 -0.02 5.31
N TYR A 38 -23.15 -0.88 4.57
CA TYR A 38 -23.77 -1.86 3.69
C TYR A 38 -23.24 -3.25 3.98
N VAL A 39 -24.14 -4.23 3.83
CA VAL A 39 -23.80 -5.65 3.86
C VAL A 39 -24.47 -6.33 2.67
N THR A 40 -23.76 -7.24 2.00
CA THR A 40 -24.31 -8.01 0.89
C THR A 40 -23.75 -9.42 0.85
N ASP A 41 -24.57 -10.38 0.43
CA ASP A 41 -24.18 -11.74 0.04
C ASP A 41 -24.00 -11.88 -1.49
N ALA A 42 -23.90 -10.76 -2.20
CA ALA A 42 -23.90 -10.63 -3.65
C ALA A 42 -25.23 -10.96 -4.37
N ALA A 43 -26.30 -11.28 -3.63
CA ALA A 43 -27.66 -11.43 -4.16
C ALA A 43 -28.58 -10.33 -3.64
N GLU A 44 -28.53 -10.08 -2.33
CA GLU A 44 -29.31 -9.08 -1.63
C GLU A 44 -28.40 -8.03 -1.00
N LEU A 45 -28.96 -6.85 -0.72
CA LEU A 45 -28.23 -5.74 -0.13
C LEU A 45 -29.00 -5.21 1.07
N TRP A 46 -28.29 -5.03 2.17
CA TRP A 46 -28.78 -4.39 3.38
C TRP A 46 -28.02 -3.10 3.62
N SER A 47 -28.72 -2.07 4.11
CA SER A 47 -28.15 -0.77 4.43
C SER A 47 -28.72 -0.25 5.74
N THR A 48 -27.93 0.58 6.42
CA THR A 48 -28.40 1.39 7.55
C THR A 48 -29.49 2.39 7.14
N CYS A 49 -29.59 2.75 5.86
CA CYS A 49 -30.58 3.68 5.32
C CYS A 49 -30.65 5.01 6.09
N PHE A 50 -29.50 5.52 6.52
CA PHE A 50 -29.42 6.73 7.33
C PHE A 50 -29.89 7.96 6.54
N THR A 51 -30.84 8.66 7.12
CA THR A 51 -31.06 10.10 6.90
C THR A 51 -30.11 10.90 7.78
N ALA A 52 -29.92 12.18 7.47
CA ALA A 52 -29.13 13.09 8.32
C ALA A 52 -29.60 13.05 9.79
N ASP A 53 -30.91 13.12 10.01
CA ASP A 53 -31.49 13.11 11.37
C ASP A 53 -31.24 11.78 12.10
N SER A 54 -31.41 10.65 11.42
CA SER A 54 -31.20 9.32 12.03
C SER A 54 -29.73 9.05 12.35
N LEU A 55 -28.81 9.59 11.54
CA LEU A 55 -27.38 9.51 11.78
C LEU A 55 -26.98 10.37 12.98
N GLU A 56 -27.48 11.60 13.07
CA GLU A 56 -27.26 12.48 14.22
C GLU A 56 -27.83 11.87 15.52
N ALA A 57 -29.03 11.30 15.46
CA ALA A 57 -29.62 10.60 16.61
C ALA A 57 -28.79 9.38 17.05
N LEU A 58 -28.24 8.63 16.08
CA LEU A 58 -27.32 7.53 16.39
C LEU A 58 -26.04 8.04 17.04
N LYS A 59 -25.39 9.07 16.48
CA LYS A 59 -24.18 9.67 17.04
C LYS A 59 -24.43 10.14 18.48
N ALA A 60 -25.53 10.84 18.72
CA ALA A 60 -25.93 11.26 20.07
C ALA A 60 -26.11 10.09 21.04
N ARG A 61 -26.77 9.00 20.61
CA ARG A 61 -26.96 7.78 21.41
C ARG A 61 -25.64 7.09 21.76
N LEU A 62 -24.67 7.16 20.84
CA LEU A 62 -23.33 6.60 21.00
C LEU A 62 -22.36 7.55 21.75
N GLY A 63 -22.82 8.74 22.14
CA GLY A 63 -21.97 9.77 22.77
C GLY A 63 -20.94 10.39 21.83
N LEU A 64 -21.15 10.27 20.52
CA LEU A 64 -20.28 10.83 19.49
C LEU A 64 -20.69 12.25 19.13
N SER A 65 -19.73 13.09 18.77
CA SER A 65 -20.04 14.43 18.25
C SER A 65 -20.56 14.36 16.79
N ALA A 66 -21.32 15.36 16.35
CA ALA A 66 -21.81 15.42 14.96
C ALA A 66 -20.68 15.35 13.91
N ALA A 67 -19.54 15.96 14.21
CA ALA A 67 -18.35 15.96 13.37
C ALA A 67 -17.52 14.66 13.44
N GLU A 68 -17.85 13.76 14.36
CA GLU A 68 -17.09 12.52 14.52
C GLU A 68 -17.39 11.53 13.41
N GLU A 69 -16.35 11.04 12.75
CA GLU A 69 -16.49 10.11 11.64
C GLU A 69 -16.60 8.66 12.13
N ILE A 70 -17.52 7.90 11.55
CA ILE A 70 -17.73 6.47 11.86
C ILE A 70 -16.80 5.59 10.99
N THR A 71 -16.45 6.07 9.80
CA THR A 71 -15.60 5.38 8.82
C THR A 71 -14.25 4.89 9.40
N PRO A 72 -13.51 5.68 10.22
CA PRO A 72 -12.29 5.19 10.85
C PRO A 72 -12.52 4.03 11.82
N ARG A 73 -13.62 4.04 12.60
CA ARG A 73 -13.97 2.92 13.47
C ARG A 73 -14.34 1.67 12.69
N PHE A 74 -15.08 1.84 11.60
CA PHE A 74 -15.42 0.73 10.71
C PHE A 74 -14.17 0.15 10.04
N ARG A 75 -13.25 1.00 9.55
CA ARG A 75 -11.94 0.56 9.03
C ARG A 75 -11.16 -0.27 10.05
N ALA A 76 -11.04 0.21 11.28
CA ALA A 76 -10.34 -0.51 12.34
C ALA A 76 -10.99 -1.87 12.63
N ALA A 77 -12.33 -1.93 12.67
CA ALA A 77 -13.04 -3.20 12.87
C ALA A 77 -12.82 -4.18 11.71
N CYS A 78 -12.81 -3.70 10.46
CA CYS A 78 -12.49 -4.51 9.27
C CYS A 78 -11.08 -5.10 9.34
N GLU A 79 -10.07 -4.27 9.68
CA GLU A 79 -8.66 -4.68 9.79
C GLU A 79 -8.44 -5.71 10.90
N GLN A 80 -9.19 -5.57 12.00
CA GLN A 80 -9.13 -6.47 13.16
C GLN A 80 -10.04 -7.71 13.01
N GLN A 81 -10.82 -7.80 11.94
CA GLN A 81 -11.86 -8.82 11.76
C GLN A 81 -12.89 -8.84 12.92
N ALA A 82 -13.15 -7.67 13.51
CA ALA A 82 -14.04 -7.46 14.65
C ALA A 82 -15.43 -6.97 14.21
N VAL A 83 -15.94 -7.51 13.11
CA VAL A 83 -17.26 -7.20 12.54
C VAL A 83 -18.15 -8.42 12.66
N THR A 84 -19.33 -8.26 13.26
CA THR A 84 -20.33 -9.34 13.38
C THR A 84 -21.59 -8.93 12.65
N PHE A 85 -22.14 -9.83 11.84
CA PHE A 85 -23.39 -9.63 11.11
C PHE A 85 -24.39 -10.71 11.49
N ALA A 86 -25.63 -10.32 11.77
CA ALA A 86 -26.73 -11.23 12.05
C ALA A 86 -27.96 -10.87 11.23
N LEU A 87 -28.50 -11.84 10.51
CA LEU A 87 -29.76 -11.71 9.77
C LEU A 87 -30.93 -12.07 10.69
N ARG A 88 -32.00 -11.27 10.65
CA ARG A 88 -33.23 -11.42 11.44
C ARG A 88 -34.41 -11.60 10.49
N GLU A 89 -35.58 -11.97 11.02
CA GLU A 89 -36.79 -12.18 10.20
C GLU A 89 -37.25 -10.91 9.47
N ASP A 90 -37.06 -9.75 10.09
CA ASP A 90 -37.53 -8.43 9.65
C ASP A 90 -36.40 -7.45 9.30
N GLY A 91 -35.13 -7.86 9.42
CA GLY A 91 -34.00 -6.96 9.21
C GLY A 91 -32.65 -7.64 9.40
N ALA A 92 -31.61 -6.85 9.65
CA ALA A 92 -30.29 -7.35 10.00
C ALA A 92 -29.58 -6.41 10.96
N SER A 93 -28.60 -6.91 11.70
CA SER A 93 -27.77 -6.10 12.58
C SER A 93 -26.29 -6.26 12.25
N LEU A 94 -25.54 -5.17 12.37
CA LEU A 94 -24.09 -5.14 12.20
C LEU A 94 -23.47 -4.56 13.47
N THR A 95 -22.51 -5.28 14.04
CA THR A 95 -21.81 -4.87 15.26
C THR A 95 -20.32 -4.70 14.98
N LEU A 96 -19.77 -3.55 15.37
CA LEU A 96 -18.35 -3.24 15.28
C LEU A 96 -17.71 -3.33 16.66
N SER A 97 -16.81 -4.29 16.87
CA SER A 97 -16.19 -4.57 18.18
C SER A 97 -14.69 -4.18 18.25
N GLY A 98 -14.18 -3.46 17.24
CA GLY A 98 -12.75 -3.10 17.17
C GLY A 98 -12.34 -1.86 17.99
N GLY A 99 -13.26 -1.31 18.78
CA GLY A 99 -13.07 -0.09 19.56
C GLY A 99 -13.22 -0.31 21.08
N PRO A 100 -13.12 0.76 21.88
CA PRO A 100 -13.29 0.68 23.34
C PRO A 100 -14.68 0.20 23.76
N TRP A 101 -15.69 0.42 22.92
CA TRP A 101 -17.04 -0.12 23.08
C TRP A 101 -17.57 -0.61 21.73
N ALA A 102 -18.49 -1.55 21.77
CA ALA A 102 -19.16 -2.07 20.59
C ALA A 102 -20.16 -1.05 20.03
N LEU A 103 -20.22 -0.94 18.70
CA LEU A 103 -21.21 -0.13 18.00
C LEU A 103 -22.18 -1.03 17.26
N ASP A 104 -23.47 -0.91 17.59
CA ASP A 104 -24.55 -1.69 17.00
C ASP A 104 -25.38 -0.86 16.03
N PHE A 105 -25.56 -1.41 14.83
CA PHE A 105 -26.29 -0.81 13.72
C PHE A 105 -27.42 -1.75 13.29
N GLU A 106 -28.62 -1.19 13.11
CA GLU A 106 -29.73 -1.89 12.46
C GLU A 106 -29.69 -1.60 10.96
N LEU A 107 -29.98 -2.63 10.16
CA LEU A 107 -29.98 -2.59 8.71
C LEU A 107 -31.31 -3.09 8.18
N SER A 108 -31.76 -2.45 7.11
CA SER A 108 -32.95 -2.80 6.36
C SER A 108 -32.58 -3.22 4.94
N LYS A 109 -33.43 -4.03 4.34
CA LYS A 109 -33.22 -4.53 2.98
C LYS A 109 -33.42 -3.40 1.97
N VAL A 110 -32.45 -3.22 1.08
CA VAL A 110 -32.49 -2.23 0.00
C VAL A 110 -33.42 -2.75 -1.11
N PRO A 111 -34.30 -1.91 -1.70
CA PRO A 111 -35.18 -2.31 -2.78
C PRO A 111 -34.41 -2.86 -3.99
N GLY A 112 -34.95 -3.92 -4.62
CA GLY A 112 -34.28 -4.67 -5.69
C GLY A 112 -33.67 -3.83 -6.83
N PRO A 113 -34.37 -2.83 -7.40
CA PRO A 113 -33.80 -2.01 -8.48
C PRO A 113 -32.58 -1.19 -8.06
N GLU A 114 -32.61 -0.64 -6.84
CA GLU A 114 -31.48 0.11 -6.27
C GLU A 114 -30.33 -0.84 -5.90
N ALA A 115 -30.66 -1.96 -5.25
CA ALA A 115 -29.70 -2.99 -4.88
C ALA A 115 -28.94 -3.51 -6.10
N ALA A 116 -29.64 -3.84 -7.19
CA ALA A 116 -29.02 -4.36 -8.42
C ALA A 116 -27.98 -3.39 -8.99
N SER A 117 -28.33 -2.10 -9.08
CA SER A 117 -27.43 -1.06 -9.60
C SER A 117 -26.18 -0.90 -8.70
N ARG A 118 -26.37 -0.92 -7.38
CA ARG A 118 -25.26 -0.83 -6.41
C ARG A 118 -24.35 -2.05 -6.43
N LEU A 119 -24.92 -3.26 -6.50
CA LEU A 119 -24.16 -4.50 -6.57
C LEU A 119 -23.34 -4.59 -7.87
N GLN A 120 -23.89 -4.11 -8.98
CA GLN A 120 -23.14 -3.99 -10.24
C GLN A 120 -21.95 -3.04 -10.08
N ALA A 121 -22.18 -1.84 -9.56
CA ALA A 121 -21.12 -0.85 -9.34
C ALA A 121 -20.04 -1.36 -8.38
N LEU A 122 -20.44 -2.01 -7.26
CA LEU A 122 -19.52 -2.63 -6.30
C LEU A 122 -18.65 -3.70 -6.98
N THR A 123 -19.26 -4.59 -7.76
CA THR A 123 -18.53 -5.68 -8.45
C THR A 123 -17.49 -5.13 -9.41
N LEU A 124 -17.87 -4.15 -10.24
CA LEU A 124 -16.95 -3.52 -11.20
C LEU A 124 -15.85 -2.72 -10.48
N GLY A 125 -16.21 -1.98 -9.43
CA GLY A 125 -15.26 -1.21 -8.63
C GLY A 125 -14.23 -2.09 -7.92
N LEU A 126 -14.66 -3.22 -7.35
CA LEU A 126 -13.74 -4.19 -6.74
C LEU A 126 -12.82 -4.84 -7.77
N ALA A 127 -13.33 -5.20 -8.95
CA ALA A 127 -12.50 -5.75 -10.03
C ALA A 127 -11.42 -4.74 -10.48
N GLU A 128 -11.77 -3.48 -10.63
CA GLU A 128 -10.83 -2.40 -10.93
C GLU A 128 -9.78 -2.23 -9.82
N GLN A 129 -10.22 -2.17 -8.57
CA GLN A 129 -9.32 -2.06 -7.41
C GLN A 129 -8.32 -3.22 -7.35
N VAL A 130 -8.76 -4.46 -7.54
CA VAL A 130 -7.88 -5.63 -7.58
C VAL A 130 -6.87 -5.52 -8.72
N CYS A 131 -7.27 -5.05 -9.90
CA CYS A 131 -6.36 -4.84 -11.02
C CYS A 131 -5.30 -3.77 -10.72
N ASN A 132 -5.70 -2.66 -10.09
CA ASN A 132 -4.81 -1.59 -9.68
C ASN A 132 -3.84 -2.04 -8.58
N LEU A 133 -4.33 -2.73 -7.55
CA LEU A 133 -3.51 -3.28 -6.47
C LEU A 133 -2.49 -4.30 -6.97
N LYS A 134 -2.87 -5.20 -7.88
CA LYS A 134 -1.94 -6.15 -8.51
C LYS A 134 -0.82 -5.44 -9.26
N ARG A 135 -1.14 -4.37 -10.01
CA ARG A 135 -0.14 -3.55 -10.71
C ARG A 135 0.79 -2.82 -9.74
N GLN A 136 0.26 -2.22 -8.67
CA GLN A 136 1.05 -1.54 -7.64
C GLN A 136 1.98 -2.50 -6.90
N LEU A 137 1.48 -3.68 -6.54
CA LEU A 137 2.26 -4.71 -5.86
C LEU A 137 3.43 -5.20 -6.73
N ALA A 138 3.19 -5.43 -8.03
CA ALA A 138 4.25 -5.80 -8.97
C ALA A 138 5.32 -4.70 -9.11
N GLY A 139 4.91 -3.42 -9.16
CA GLY A 139 5.84 -2.28 -9.20
C GLY A 139 6.72 -2.19 -7.95
N LEU A 140 6.16 -2.41 -6.76
CA LEU A 140 6.90 -2.42 -5.50
C LEU A 140 7.89 -3.59 -5.43
N GLN A 141 7.48 -4.78 -5.87
CA GLN A 141 8.36 -5.96 -5.91
C GLN A 141 9.54 -5.77 -6.89
N ALA A 142 9.29 -5.18 -8.07
CA ALA A 142 10.35 -4.88 -9.03
C ALA A 142 11.34 -3.82 -8.51
N ALA A 143 10.86 -2.82 -7.78
CA ALA A 143 11.71 -1.81 -7.14
C ALA A 143 12.54 -2.39 -5.97
N ALA A 144 11.98 -3.33 -5.20
CA ALA A 144 12.68 -4.00 -4.11
C ALA A 144 13.71 -5.04 -4.61
N ALA A 145 13.48 -5.67 -5.76
CA ALA A 145 14.37 -6.65 -6.37
C ALA A 145 15.53 -6.05 -7.19
N SER A 146 15.60 -4.71 -7.33
CA SER A 146 16.65 -4.02 -8.08
C SER A 146 17.64 -3.33 -7.15
N PRO A 147 18.81 -3.93 -6.85
CA PRO A 147 19.95 -3.14 -6.42
C PRO A 147 20.38 -2.32 -7.63
N LYS A 148 20.09 -1.01 -7.63
CA LYS A 148 20.63 -0.07 -8.62
C LYS A 148 22.17 -0.10 -8.58
N LYS A 149 22.76 -0.95 -9.40
CA LYS A 149 24.08 -0.73 -9.98
C LYS A 149 23.82 -0.32 -11.42
N SER A 150 23.88 0.98 -11.70
CA SER A 150 23.93 1.47 -13.06
C SER A 150 25.19 0.90 -13.74
N PRO A 151 25.09 0.14 -14.84
CA PRO A 151 26.18 0.10 -15.78
C PRO A 151 26.11 1.42 -16.55
N CYS A 152 27.02 2.35 -16.29
CA CYS A 152 27.28 3.40 -17.27
C CYS A 152 27.54 2.69 -18.61
N LEU A 153 26.76 3.05 -19.62
CA LEU A 153 26.94 2.66 -21.01
C LEU A 153 28.39 2.97 -21.42
N ALA A 154 29.25 1.95 -21.39
CA ALA A 154 30.45 1.94 -22.21
C ALA A 154 29.97 1.81 -23.66
N GLY A 155 29.96 2.92 -24.39
CA GLY A 155 29.55 2.97 -25.78
C GLY A 155 30.38 2.04 -26.68
N PRO A 156 29.88 1.70 -27.89
CA PRO A 156 30.57 0.78 -28.79
C PRO A 156 31.83 1.44 -29.34
N GLN A 157 33.00 0.91 -29.00
CA GLN A 157 34.24 1.32 -29.65
C GLN A 157 34.30 0.68 -31.05
N PHE A 158 34.09 1.51 -32.07
CA PHE A 158 34.42 1.16 -33.44
C PHE A 158 35.92 0.94 -33.55
N PHE A 159 36.33 -0.28 -33.86
CA PHE A 159 37.67 -0.59 -34.34
C PHE A 159 37.80 -0.04 -35.77
N LEU A 160 38.74 0.89 -35.97
CA LEU A 160 39.32 1.16 -37.29
C LEU A 160 40.86 1.18 -37.16
N PRO A 161 41.57 0.71 -38.20
CA PRO A 161 42.98 0.35 -38.10
C PRO A 161 43.90 1.56 -38.25
N ASP A 162 45.07 1.39 -37.65
CA ASP A 162 46.21 2.30 -37.53
C ASP A 162 46.80 2.74 -38.89
N PRO A 163 47.41 3.94 -38.95
CA PRO A 163 48.73 4.04 -39.56
C PRO A 163 49.76 4.73 -38.63
N ASP A 164 50.76 3.92 -38.30
CA ASP A 164 52.11 4.17 -37.80
C ASP A 164 52.88 5.27 -38.60
N PRO A 165 54.19 5.51 -38.33
CA PRO A 165 54.86 6.15 -37.19
C PRO A 165 55.34 7.57 -37.56
N GLN A 166 55.70 8.42 -36.58
CA GLN A 166 56.88 9.34 -36.60
C GLN A 166 56.72 10.57 -35.68
N ARG A 167 57.79 10.81 -34.91
CA ARG A 167 58.29 12.10 -34.39
C ARG A 167 57.57 12.80 -33.22
N GLY A 168 58.31 12.86 -32.11
CA GLY A 168 58.60 14.13 -31.41
C GLY A 168 57.77 14.41 -30.15
N GLY A 169 58.43 14.43 -28.97
CA GLY A 169 57.88 15.05 -27.75
C GLY A 169 57.90 16.59 -27.81
N PRO A 170 57.77 17.35 -26.69
CA PRO A 170 57.55 16.96 -25.28
C PRO A 170 56.35 17.69 -24.61
N GLY A 171 55.73 17.11 -23.58
CA GLY A 171 54.92 17.91 -22.62
C GLY A 171 53.76 17.21 -21.90
N LEU A 172 53.91 17.06 -20.58
CA LEU A 172 52.89 16.86 -19.53
C LEU A 172 51.96 15.64 -19.68
N GLY A 173 52.56 14.44 -19.59
CA GLY A 173 51.82 13.20 -19.37
C GLY A 173 51.25 13.13 -17.94
N VAL A 174 49.93 13.01 -17.85
CA VAL A 174 49.21 12.60 -16.64
C VAL A 174 49.81 11.30 -16.12
N ARG A 175 50.51 11.37 -14.99
CA ARG A 175 51.21 10.23 -14.38
C ARG A 175 50.17 9.15 -14.04
N ARG A 176 50.22 7.99 -14.70
CA ARG A 176 49.38 6.83 -14.33
C ARG A 176 49.73 6.43 -12.90
N ARG A 177 48.73 6.40 -12.02
CA ARG A 177 48.89 6.01 -10.60
C ARG A 177 49.19 4.52 -10.50
N CYS A 178 50.14 4.16 -9.65
CA CYS A 178 50.46 2.76 -9.41
C CYS A 178 49.43 2.13 -8.44
N PRO A 179 49.10 0.85 -8.59
CA PRO A 179 48.22 0.15 -7.66
C PRO A 179 48.76 0.23 -6.21
N GLY A 180 47.94 0.71 -5.27
CA GLY A 180 48.29 0.84 -3.86
C GLY A 180 48.54 2.27 -3.34
N GLU A 181 48.47 3.30 -4.19
CA GLU A 181 48.47 4.69 -3.73
C GLU A 181 47.13 5.06 -3.08
N SER A 182 47.19 5.62 -1.86
CA SER A 182 46.01 6.04 -1.10
C SER A 182 45.23 7.12 -1.84
N LEU A 183 43.91 6.95 -1.94
CA LEU A 183 43.00 7.89 -2.61
C LEU A 183 42.72 9.15 -1.79
N ILE A 184 42.85 9.08 -0.47
CA ILE A 184 42.52 10.19 0.44
C ILE A 184 43.73 11.14 0.60
N ASN A 185 44.96 10.64 0.46
CA ASN A 185 46.16 11.46 0.57
C ASN A 185 47.19 11.11 -0.52
N PRO A 186 47.09 11.74 -1.71
CA PRO A 186 47.98 11.47 -2.84
C PRO A 186 49.43 11.83 -2.49
N GLY A 187 50.37 10.90 -2.70
CA GLY A 187 51.80 11.11 -2.47
C GLY A 187 52.34 10.61 -1.13
N PHE A 188 51.50 10.10 -0.24
CA PHE A 188 51.96 9.47 1.00
C PHE A 188 52.40 8.02 0.75
N LYS A 189 53.71 7.73 0.89
CA LYS A 189 54.23 6.36 0.79
C LYS A 189 53.79 5.56 2.03
N SER A 190 53.19 4.39 1.83
CA SER A 190 52.79 3.51 2.93
C SER A 190 54.02 3.09 3.76
N LYS A 191 53.84 2.97 5.08
CA LYS A 191 54.89 2.46 5.98
C LYS A 191 55.18 1.00 5.61
N LYS A 192 56.47 0.65 5.46
CA LYS A 192 56.90 -0.73 5.23
C LYS A 192 56.46 -1.62 6.41
N PRO A 193 56.00 -2.85 6.17
CA PRO A 193 55.74 -3.79 7.25
C PRO A 193 57.04 -4.12 8.00
N ALA A 194 56.94 -4.41 9.30
CA ALA A 194 58.09 -4.79 10.10
C ALA A 194 58.68 -6.11 9.57
N SER A 195 59.95 -6.09 9.19
CA SER A 195 60.71 -7.30 8.90
C SER A 195 60.99 -7.99 10.24
N GLY A 196 60.52 -9.23 10.40
CA GLY A 196 60.81 -10.04 11.57
C GLY A 196 62.33 -10.24 11.73
N VAL A 197 62.77 -10.39 12.97
CA VAL A 197 64.14 -10.79 13.31
C VAL A 197 64.23 -12.31 13.24
N ASP A 198 65.19 -12.84 12.48
CA ASP A 198 65.53 -14.27 12.50
C ASP A 198 66.31 -14.60 13.77
N PHE A 199 65.87 -15.62 14.49
CA PHE A 199 66.60 -16.19 15.62
C PHE A 199 67.29 -17.46 15.15
N ASP A 200 68.63 -17.47 15.11
CA ASP A 200 69.38 -18.72 14.96
C ASP A 200 69.36 -19.52 16.27
N SER A 201 69.20 -20.85 16.17
CA SER A 201 69.40 -21.81 17.26
C SER A 201 69.68 -23.19 16.66
N PRO A 202 70.57 -24.04 17.22
CA PRO A 202 71.47 -23.91 18.37
C PRO A 202 72.97 -23.79 18.03
#